data_AF-A0A964ZCJ9-F1
#
_entry.id   AF-A0A964ZCJ9-F1
#
_cell.length_a   1.000
_cell.length_b   1.000
_cell.length_c   1.000
_cell.angle_alpha   90.00
_cell.angle_beta   90.00
_cell.angle_gamma   90.00
#
_symmetry.space_group_name_H-M   'P 1'
#
loop_
_entity.id
_entity.type
_entity.pdbx_description
1 polymer ?
#
loop_
_entity_poly.entity_id
_entity_poly.type
_entity_poly.pdbx_seq_one_letter_code
_entity_poly.pdbx_strand_id
1 'polypeptide(L)' 'MPTKTITLELDAYEKLRLAKRAGESFTEVIRRAVLADAPLTGAALRDYLKSGGSRVNEKYIDAVEEASKYDPIPIDPWV' A
#
# COMPACT_ATOMS: atom_id res chain seq x y z
N MET A 1 -30.85 -2.05 -9.03
CA MET A 1 -29.78 -3.06 -8.87
C MET A 1 -30.30 -4.12 -7.90
N PRO A 2 -30.09 -5.42 -8.12
CA PRO A 2 -30.46 -6.45 -7.16
C PRO A 2 -29.82 -6.15 -5.80
N THR A 3 -30.62 -6.22 -4.73
CA THR A 3 -30.18 -5.97 -3.35
C THR A 3 -30.20 -7.28 -2.55
N LYS A 4 -29.28 -7.38 -1.59
CA LYS A 4 -29.28 -8.43 -0.57
C LYS A 4 -29.11 -7.78 0.80
N THR A 5 -29.84 -8.30 1.77
CA THR A 5 -29.71 -7.91 3.18
C THR A 5 -28.82 -8.92 3.87
N ILE A 6 -27.85 -8.42 4.64
CA ILE A 6 -26.95 -9.24 5.46
C ILE A 6 -27.05 -8.77 6.91
N THR A 7 -26.91 -9.71 7.85
CA THR A 7 -26.62 -9.39 9.25
C THR A 7 -25.12 -9.21 9.41
N LEU A 8 -24.71 -8.26 10.24
CA LEU A 8 -23.31 -7.94 10.49
C LEU A 8 -23.08 -7.90 11.99
N GLU A 9 -21.96 -8.46 12.44
CA GLU A 9 -21.50 -8.29 13.82
C GLU A 9 -21.31 -6.80 14.11
N LEU A 10 -21.55 -6.41 15.37
CA LEU A 10 -21.54 -5.00 15.76
C LEU A 10 -20.17 -4.35 15.53
N ASP A 11 -19.09 -5.07 15.83
CA ASP A 11 -17.72 -4.57 15.64
C ASP A 11 -17.39 -4.35 14.16
N ALA A 12 -17.85 -5.24 13.28
CA ALA A 12 -17.69 -5.12 11.83
C ALA A 12 -18.50 -3.95 11.27
N TYR A 13 -19.71 -3.72 11.78
CA TYR A 13 -20.51 -2.53 11.44
C TYR A 13 -19.79 -1.24 11.82
N GLU A 14 -19.28 -1.14 13.04
CA GLU A 14 -18.59 0.06 13.51
C GLU A 14 -17.31 0.34 12.70
N LYS A 15 -16.53 -0.70 12.33
CA LYS A 15 -15.37 -0.55 11.44
C LYS A 15 -15.76 0.06 10.08
N LEU A 16 -16.83 -0.41 9.46
CA LEU A 16 -17.31 0.13 8.19
C LEU A 16 -17.88 1.56 8.36
N ARG A 17 -18.58 1.81 9.48
CA ARG A 17 -19.12 3.13 9.81
C ARG A 17 -18.02 4.17 9.97
N LEU A 18 -16.93 3.84 10.66
CA LEU A 18 -15.76 4.70 10.83
C LEU A 18 -15.00 4.94 9.52
N ALA A 19 -14.94 3.94 8.65
CA ALA A 19 -14.29 4.07 7.34
C ALA A 19 -15.09 4.92 6.34
N LYS A 20 -16.37 5.21 6.61
CA LYS A 20 -17.26 5.92 5.71
C LYS A 20 -16.88 7.39 5.54
N ARG A 21 -16.78 7.85 4.29
CA ARG A 21 -16.54 9.27 3.94
C ARG A 21 -17.86 10.05 3.83
N ALA A 22 -17.79 11.36 3.99
CA ALA A 22 -18.96 12.23 3.82
C ALA A 22 -19.52 12.12 2.38
N GLY A 23 -20.83 11.92 2.26
CA GLY A 23 -21.52 11.75 0.97
C GLY A 23 -21.40 10.35 0.34
N GLU A 24 -20.55 9.47 0.88
CA GLU A 24 -20.45 8.07 0.44
C GLU A 24 -21.70 7.29 0.89
N SER A 25 -22.07 6.22 0.21
CA SER A 25 -23.08 5.24 0.61
C SER A 25 -22.44 4.02 1.29
N PHE A 26 -23.18 3.25 2.09
CA PHE A 26 -22.62 2.02 2.70
C PHE A 26 -22.21 0.98 1.64
N THR A 27 -22.94 0.91 0.52
CA THR A 27 -22.59 0.04 -0.61
C THR A 27 -21.22 0.38 -1.19
N GLU A 28 -20.88 1.67 -1.30
CA GLU A 28 -19.57 2.12 -1.77
C GLU A 28 -18.45 1.78 -0.78
N VAL A 29 -18.71 1.95 0.52
CA VAL A 29 -17.77 1.54 1.57
C VAL A 29 -17.44 0.06 1.46
N ILE A 30 -18.47 -0.80 1.33
CA ILE A 30 -18.29 -2.25 1.21
C ILE A 30 -17.54 -2.59 -0.09
N ARG A 31 -17.85 -1.92 -1.21
CA ARG A 31 -17.19 -2.17 -2.50
C ARG A 31 -15.70 -1.82 -2.49
N ARG A 32 -15.28 -0.80 -1.74
CA ARG A 32 -13.85 -0.42 -1.63
C ARG A 32 -13.13 -1.10 -0.48
N ALA A 33 -13.84 -1.86 0.36
CA ALA A 33 -13.23 -2.53 1.49
C ALA A 33 -12.22 -3.56 0.98
N VAL A 34 -10.96 -3.41 1.39
CA VAL A 34 -9.90 -4.39 1.09
C VAL A 34 -9.82 -5.34 2.29
N LEU A 35 -10.30 -6.56 2.10
CA LEU A 35 -10.07 -7.66 3.03
C LEU A 35 -8.72 -8.27 2.67
N ALA A 36 -7.65 -7.83 3.34
CA ALA A 36 -6.36 -8.47 3.16
C ALA A 36 -6.41 -9.88 3.78
N ASP A 37 -6.11 -10.92 3.00
CA ASP A 37 -6.11 -12.32 3.46
C ASP A 37 -5.16 -12.56 4.66
N ALA A 38 -4.13 -11.71 4.79
CA ALA A 38 -3.35 -11.54 6.00
C ALA A 38 -2.69 -10.14 5.98
N PRO A 39 -2.50 -9.46 7.13
CA PRO A 39 -1.65 -8.29 7.16
C PRO A 39 -0.23 -8.69 6.74
N LEU A 40 0.40 -7.89 5.86
CA LEU A 40 1.83 -8.05 5.58
C LEU A 40 2.58 -7.82 6.88
N THR A 41 3.02 -8.91 7.52
CA THR A 41 3.72 -8.82 8.81
C THR A 41 5.18 -8.45 8.57
N GLY A 42 5.83 -7.87 9.59
CA GLY A 42 7.28 -7.66 9.55
C GLY A 42 8.07 -8.96 9.33
N ALA A 43 7.53 -10.10 9.78
CA ALA A 43 8.11 -11.41 9.48
C ALA A 43 8.06 -11.74 7.98
N ALA A 44 6.91 -11.52 7.33
CA ALA A 44 6.77 -11.71 5.89
C ALA A 44 7.71 -10.81 5.09
N LEU A 45 7.87 -9.54 5.50
CA LEU A 45 8.83 -8.62 4.90
C LEU A 45 10.28 -9.11 5.07
N ARG A 46 10.66 -9.54 6.27
CA ARG A 46 12.01 -10.04 6.55
C ARG A 46 12.33 -11.27 5.70
N ASP A 47 11.39 -12.19 5.56
CA ASP A 47 11.60 -13.43 4.81
C ASP A 47 11.69 -13.12 3.30
N TYR A 48 10.89 -12.17 2.79
CA TYR A 48 11.03 -11.64 1.43
C TYR A 48 12.42 -11.05 1.18
N LEU A 49 12.92 -10.19 2.07
CA LEU A 49 14.26 -9.61 1.93
C LEU A 49 15.37 -10.67 1.97
N LYS A 50 15.24 -11.69 2.84
CA LYS A 50 16.17 -12.83 2.88
C LYS A 50 16.17 -13.67 1.61
N SER A 51 15.02 -13.78 0.94
CA SER A 51 14.92 -14.48 -0.35
C SER A 51 15.55 -13.72 -1.52
N GLY A 52 16.06 -12.51 -1.27
CA GLY A 52 16.72 -11.65 -2.26
C GLY A 52 15.92 -10.39 -2.60
N GLY A 53 14.73 -10.20 -2.00
CA GLY A 53 13.91 -9.00 -2.17
C GLY A 53 13.57 -8.70 -3.64
N SER A 54 13.38 -7.41 -3.94
CA SER A 54 13.21 -6.94 -5.32
C SER A 54 14.58 -6.80 -5.96
N ARG A 55 15.13 -7.92 -6.47
CA ARG A 55 16.40 -7.91 -7.18
C ARG A 55 16.29 -7.02 -8.42
N VAL A 56 17.25 -6.13 -8.61
CA VAL A 56 17.45 -5.38 -9.85
C VAL A 56 18.62 -6.00 -10.62
N ASN A 57 18.63 -5.84 -11.95
CA ASN A 57 19.72 -6.39 -12.75
C ASN A 57 21.00 -5.55 -12.58
N GLU A 58 22.14 -6.15 -12.89
CA GLU A 58 23.46 -5.50 -12.76
C GLU A 58 23.57 -4.24 -13.62
N LYS A 59 23.02 -4.28 -14.85
CA LYS A 59 22.97 -3.12 -15.75
C LYS A 59 22.25 -1.91 -15.15
N TYR A 60 21.22 -2.12 -14.34
CA TYR A 60 20.49 -1.05 -13.66
C TYR A 60 21.34 -0.45 -12.55
N ILE A 61 22.08 -1.28 -11.81
CA ILE A 61 23.04 -0.80 -10.80
C ILE A 61 24.11 0.07 -11.45
N ASP A 62 24.73 -0.41 -12.54
CA ASP A 62 25.74 0.35 -13.30
C ASP A 62 25.20 1.71 -13.77
N ALA A 63 23.96 1.73 -14.27
CA ALA A 63 23.32 2.96 -14.73
C ALA A 63 23.05 3.95 -13.57
N VAL A 64 22.67 3.46 -12.40
CA VAL A 64 22.45 4.29 -11.19
C VAL A 64 23.78 4.85 -10.69
N GLU A 65 24.84 4.03 -10.65
CA GLU A 65 26.17 4.50 -10.25
C GLU A 65 26.72 5.56 -11.19
N GLU A 66 26.53 5.40 -12.51
CA GLU A 66 26.94 6.41 -13.48
C GLU A 66 26.15 7.71 -13.31
N ALA A 67 24.83 7.62 -13.12
CA ALA A 67 23.98 8.79 -12.89
C ALA A 67 24.39 9.55 -11.62
N SER A 68 24.74 8.83 -10.54
CA SER A 68 25.15 9.43 -9.27
C SER A 68 26.41 10.29 -9.38
N LYS A 69 27.30 10.04 -10.34
CA LYS A 69 28.50 10.88 -10.57
C LYS A 69 28.14 12.30 -11.01
N TYR A 70 26.95 12.46 -11.59
CA TYR A 70 26.44 13.73 -12.12
C TYR A 70 25.32 14.31 -11.25
N ASP A 71 25.09 13.77 -10.06
CA ASP A 71 24.09 14.26 -9.09
C ASP A 71 24.79 14.92 -7.89
N PRO A 72 25.45 16.08 -8.07
CA PRO A 72 26.06 16.80 -6.97
C PRO A 72 24.97 17.34 -6.04
N ILE A 73 25.29 17.40 -4.74
CA ILE A 73 24.41 18.04 -3.76
C ILE A 73 24.19 19.50 -4.21
N PRO A 74 22.92 19.94 -4.38
CA PRO A 74 22.64 21.32 -4.74
C PRO A 74 23.27 22.27 -3.73
N ILE A 75 23.95 23.32 -4.22
CA ILE A 75 24.61 24.33 -3.38
C ILE A 75 23.57 25.08 -2.53
N ASP A 76 22.36 25.25 -3.05
CA ASP A 76 21.20 25.76 -2.32
C ASP A 76 19.98 24.85 -2.58
N PRO A 77 19.37 24.26 -1.54
CA PRO A 77 18.19 23.41 -1.69
C PRO A 77 16.89 24.18 -1.96
N TRP A 78 16.86 25.52 -1.98
CA TRP A 78 15.63 26.33 -2.06
C TRP A 78 15.66 27.52 -3.03
N VAL A 79 16.61 27.60 -3.97
CA VAL A 79 16.64 28.65 -5.02
C VAL A 79 16.31 28.07 -6.39
#